data_AF-A0A3S1BGB4-F1
#
_entry.id   AF-A0A3S1BGB4-F1
#
_cell.length_a   1.000
_cell.length_b   1.000
_cell.length_c   1.000
_cell.angle_alpha   90.00
_cell.angle_beta   90.00
_cell.angle_gamma   90.00
#
_symmetry.space_group_name_H-M   'P 1'
#
loop_
_entity.id
_entity.type
_entity.pdbx_description
1 polymer ?
#
loop_
_entity_poly.entity_id
_entity_poly.type
_entity_poly.pdbx_seq_one_letter_code
_entity_poly.pdbx_strand_id
1 'polypeptide(L)'
;MDSSSRKFWGAENFSYEESPHPSTSLRIPGLTHESFDNTFPRNPKITSIMHTSTVAREYANQTPLPTGDQEQAKEKYFLDWPLLTQEFFMFASCSEFVMSRALYEKNTRKWPLDMKFTLGNVGACSVATTCDFFALGGSEPLWTNTNQAVSVDKKTRMPARLPDWFLEKYRGKGHMDRGLIVKPFDRPTATYAHPSVGTR
;
A
#
# COMPACT_ATOMS: atom_id res chain seq x y z
N MET A 1 -11.68 18.78 9.35
CA MET A 1 -12.46 17.92 8.44
C MET A 1 -13.42 17.12 9.28
N ASP A 2 -14.71 17.19 8.97
CA ASP A 2 -15.81 16.60 9.74
C ASP A 2 -15.75 15.05 9.74
N SER A 3 -16.05 14.45 10.89
CA SER A 3 -16.00 12.99 11.16
C SER A 3 -16.95 12.17 10.27
N SER A 4 -17.96 12.83 9.69
CA SER A 4 -18.95 12.26 8.77
C SER A 4 -18.39 11.78 7.43
N SER A 5 -17.19 12.25 7.04
CA SER A 5 -16.55 11.92 5.76
C SER A 5 -15.69 10.64 5.78
N ARG A 6 -15.60 9.92 6.91
CA ARG A 6 -14.65 8.80 7.09
C ARG A 6 -15.19 7.40 6.75
N LYS A 7 -16.51 7.27 6.50
CA LYS A 7 -17.17 6.01 6.06
C LYS A 7 -17.12 5.76 4.55
N PHE A 8 -16.45 6.63 3.78
CA PHE A 8 -16.61 6.73 2.32
C PHE A 8 -16.20 5.49 1.51
N TRP A 9 -15.41 4.57 2.08
CA TRP A 9 -14.98 3.38 1.36
C TRP A 9 -15.58 2.07 1.89
N GLY A 10 -16.46 2.11 2.90
CA GLY A 10 -17.14 0.89 3.39
C GLY A 10 -16.18 -0.20 3.89
N ALA A 11 -15.00 0.18 4.38
CA ALA A 11 -14.07 -0.75 4.97
C ALA A 11 -14.56 -1.21 6.36
N GLU A 12 -14.33 -2.48 6.68
CA GLU A 12 -14.84 -3.14 7.88
C GLU A 12 -13.69 -3.84 8.63
N ASN A 13 -13.97 -4.34 9.84
CA ASN A 13 -13.05 -5.18 10.62
C ASN A 13 -11.66 -4.56 10.84
N PHE A 14 -11.62 -3.24 11.08
CA PHE A 14 -10.36 -2.55 11.36
C PHE A 14 -9.77 -3.09 12.67
N SER A 15 -8.54 -3.59 12.60
CA SER A 15 -7.71 -3.94 13.76
C SER A 15 -6.32 -3.35 13.63
N TYR A 16 -5.64 -3.19 14.76
CA TYR A 16 -4.27 -2.70 14.84
C TYR A 16 -3.45 -3.60 15.77
N GLU A 17 -2.25 -3.94 15.33
CA GLU A 17 -1.26 -4.70 16.09
C GLU A 17 0.05 -3.92 16.08
N GLU A 18 0.66 -3.72 17.25
CA GLU A 18 1.97 -3.05 17.32
C GLU A 18 3.15 -4.02 17.10
N SER A 19 2.97 -5.30 17.43
CA SER A 19 4.03 -6.33 17.48
C SER A 19 3.63 -7.56 16.66
N PRO A 20 4.59 -8.24 15.96
CA PRO A 20 6.03 -7.98 15.93
C PRO A 20 6.43 -6.76 15.10
N HIS A 21 5.56 -6.35 14.18
CA HIS A 21 5.73 -5.15 13.36
C HIS A 21 4.41 -4.38 13.38
N PRO A 22 4.45 -3.03 13.42
CA PRO A 22 3.23 -2.24 13.35
C PRO A 22 2.42 -2.60 12.09
N SER A 23 1.20 -3.09 12.30
CA SER A 23 0.29 -3.52 11.25
C SER A 23 -1.14 -3.06 11.53
N THR A 24 -1.87 -2.72 10.47
CA THR A 24 -3.34 -2.64 10.51
C THR A 24 -3.93 -3.68 9.58
N SER A 25 -5.05 -4.28 9.99
CA SER A 25 -5.82 -5.17 9.13
C SER A 25 -7.22 -4.61 8.96
N LEU A 26 -7.75 -4.69 7.75
CA LEU A 26 -9.08 -4.20 7.40
C LEU A 26 -9.65 -4.99 6.22
N ARG A 27 -10.96 -5.13 6.19
CA ARG A 27 -11.69 -5.61 5.03
C ARG A 27 -12.04 -4.44 4.14
N ILE A 28 -11.76 -4.55 2.85
CA ILE A 28 -11.95 -3.48 1.88
C ILE A 28 -12.88 -3.91 0.73
N PRO A 29 -13.49 -2.93 0.03
CA PRO A 29 -13.92 -3.13 -1.34
C PRO A 29 -12.81 -3.77 -2.17
N GLY A 30 -13.08 -4.94 -2.74
CA GLY A 30 -12.15 -5.64 -3.60
C GLY A 30 -12.16 -5.14 -5.04
N LEU A 31 -11.96 -6.06 -5.97
CA LEU A 31 -12.06 -5.80 -7.41
C LEU A 31 -13.52 -5.88 -7.87
N THR A 32 -14.03 -4.79 -8.44
CA THR A 32 -15.37 -4.71 -9.06
C THR A 32 -15.36 -5.31 -10.47
N HIS A 33 -16.54 -5.50 -11.07
CA HIS A 33 -16.65 -6.04 -12.43
C HIS A 33 -15.84 -5.25 -13.49
N GLU A 34 -15.71 -3.93 -13.33
CA GLU A 34 -14.92 -3.07 -14.23
C GLU A 34 -13.40 -3.28 -14.09
N SER A 35 -12.97 -3.90 -12.99
CA SER A 35 -11.56 -4.20 -12.72
C SER A 35 -11.01 -5.34 -13.55
N PHE A 36 -11.86 -6.01 -14.35
CA PHE A 36 -11.49 -7.13 -15.19
C PHE A 36 -11.49 -6.77 -16.66
N ASP A 37 -10.63 -7.44 -17.42
CA ASP A 37 -10.59 -7.32 -18.87
C ASP A 37 -11.90 -7.80 -19.52
N ASN A 38 -12.20 -7.20 -20.66
CA ASN A 38 -13.39 -7.54 -21.44
C ASN A 38 -13.19 -8.80 -22.29
N THR A 39 -11.94 -9.22 -22.50
CA THR A 39 -11.56 -10.40 -23.26
C THR A 39 -11.43 -11.63 -22.36
N PHE A 40 -11.71 -12.81 -22.90
CA PHE A 40 -11.53 -14.05 -22.16
C PHE A 40 -10.05 -14.49 -22.22
N PRO A 41 -9.44 -14.92 -21.10
CA PRO A 41 -10.00 -14.95 -19.74
C PRO A 41 -10.07 -13.55 -19.12
N ARG A 42 -11.18 -13.22 -18.47
CA ARG A 42 -11.46 -11.92 -17.81
C ARG A 42 -10.53 -11.73 -16.61
N ASN A 43 -9.27 -11.42 -16.87
CA ASN A 43 -8.25 -11.26 -15.85
C ASN A 43 -8.35 -9.89 -15.18
N PRO A 44 -7.90 -9.75 -13.91
CA PRO A 44 -7.73 -8.46 -13.28
C PRO A 44 -6.78 -7.56 -14.07
N LYS A 45 -7.20 -6.33 -14.34
CA LYS A 45 -6.34 -5.29 -14.92
C LYS A 45 -5.27 -4.89 -13.91
N ILE A 46 -4.02 -4.79 -14.36
CA ILE A 46 -2.93 -4.32 -13.51
C ILE A 46 -3.19 -2.93 -12.94
N THR A 47 -3.80 -2.04 -13.74
CA THR A 47 -4.18 -0.69 -13.29
C THR A 47 -5.19 -0.71 -12.15
N SER A 48 -6.14 -1.66 -12.16
CA SER A 48 -7.09 -1.83 -11.06
C SER A 48 -6.41 -2.36 -9.80
N ILE A 49 -5.49 -3.31 -9.91
CA ILE A 49 -4.69 -3.81 -8.79
C ILE A 49 -3.89 -2.66 -8.14
N MET A 50 -3.21 -1.85 -8.98
CA MET A 50 -2.43 -0.70 -8.52
C MET A 50 -3.31 0.36 -7.85
N HIS A 51 -4.46 0.66 -8.43
CA HIS A 51 -5.39 1.64 -7.90
C HIS A 51 -5.99 1.19 -6.57
N THR A 52 -6.50 -0.05 -6.48
CA THR A 52 -7.00 -0.63 -5.23
C THR A 52 -5.92 -0.59 -4.16
N SER A 53 -4.68 -0.96 -4.49
CA SER A 53 -3.57 -0.94 -3.51
C SER A 53 -3.24 0.45 -2.98
N THR A 54 -3.36 1.47 -3.84
CA THR A 54 -3.11 2.87 -3.48
C THR A 54 -4.23 3.41 -2.60
N VAL A 55 -5.48 3.23 -3.02
CA VAL A 55 -6.66 3.68 -2.25
C VAL A 55 -6.71 3.01 -0.88
N ALA A 56 -6.42 1.70 -0.82
CA ALA A 56 -6.46 0.96 0.44
C ALA A 56 -5.42 1.44 1.45
N ARG A 57 -4.20 1.69 0.96
CA ARG A 57 -3.11 2.24 1.76
C ARG A 57 -3.40 3.64 2.26
N GLU A 58 -3.90 4.53 1.39
CA GLU A 58 -4.27 5.89 1.81
C GLU A 58 -5.42 5.86 2.80
N TYR A 59 -6.41 4.99 2.60
CA TYR A 59 -7.48 4.79 3.57
C TYR A 59 -6.93 4.35 4.94
N ALA A 60 -6.07 3.33 4.98
CA ALA A 60 -5.47 2.84 6.22
C ALA A 60 -4.61 3.90 6.94
N ASN A 61 -3.87 4.73 6.18
CA ASN A 61 -3.07 5.83 6.70
C ASN A 61 -3.90 6.98 7.29
N GLN A 62 -5.07 7.24 6.71
CA GLN A 62 -5.91 8.40 7.06
C GLN A 62 -7.07 8.05 8.01
N THR A 63 -7.26 6.78 8.32
CA THR A 63 -8.31 6.31 9.22
C THR A 63 -7.76 6.20 10.65
N PRO A 64 -8.43 6.78 11.65
CA PRO A 64 -8.03 6.60 13.05
C PRO A 64 -8.02 5.12 13.43
N LEU A 65 -7.00 4.72 14.17
CA LEU A 65 -6.92 3.39 14.75
C LEU A 65 -8.07 3.22 15.76
N PRO A 66 -8.65 2.01 15.84
CA PRO A 66 -9.67 1.72 16.85
C PRO A 66 -9.03 1.83 18.25
N THR A 67 -9.31 2.91 18.95
CA THR A 67 -9.06 3.05 20.39
C THR A 67 -10.32 2.62 21.12
N GLY A 68 -10.21 1.67 22.06
CA GLY A 68 -11.34 1.29 22.91
C GLY A 68 -11.96 2.51 23.60
N ASP A 69 -13.23 2.39 24.04
CA ASP A 69 -14.20 3.41 24.50
C ASP A 69 -13.73 4.43 25.55
N GLN A 70 -12.61 5.10 25.33
CA GLN A 70 -12.11 6.20 26.13
C GLN A 70 -12.33 7.46 25.31
N GLU A 71 -13.48 8.11 25.55
CA GLU A 71 -14.00 9.33 24.89
C GLU A 71 -13.05 10.56 24.95
N GLN A 72 -11.83 10.41 25.47
CA GLN A 72 -10.85 11.48 25.64
C GLN A 72 -9.44 11.13 25.10
N ALA A 73 -9.27 9.96 24.48
CA ALA A 73 -8.00 9.61 23.84
C ALA A 73 -7.82 10.39 22.52
N LYS A 74 -6.68 11.06 22.36
CA LYS A 74 -6.31 11.67 21.07
C LYS A 74 -6.36 10.61 19.97
N GLU A 75 -6.98 10.95 18.83
CA GLU A 75 -7.03 10.07 17.65
C GLU A 75 -5.62 9.62 17.27
N LYS A 76 -5.38 8.31 17.31
CA LYS A 76 -4.13 7.70 16.84
C LYS A 76 -4.33 7.25 15.41
N TYR A 77 -3.27 7.34 14.61
CA TYR A 77 -3.28 6.92 13.22
C TYR A 77 -2.14 5.94 12.99
N PHE A 78 -2.27 5.10 11.97
CA PHE A 78 -1.17 4.25 11.56
C PHE A 78 0.06 5.12 11.22
N LEU A 79 1.19 4.82 11.86
CA LEU A 79 2.44 5.56 11.74
C LEU A 79 2.35 7.06 12.06
N ASP A 80 1.32 7.52 12.78
CA ASP A 80 1.03 8.96 12.95
C ASP A 80 1.03 9.71 11.60
N TRP A 81 0.59 9.06 10.52
CA TRP A 81 0.76 9.54 9.14
C TRP A 81 0.19 10.96 8.90
N PRO A 82 -0.99 11.33 9.43
CA PRO A 82 -1.49 12.69 9.30
C PRO A 82 -0.60 13.73 9.99
N LEU A 83 0.08 13.38 11.08
CA LEU A 83 1.04 14.28 11.75
C LEU A 83 2.30 14.46 10.89
N LEU A 84 2.87 13.35 10.37
CA LEU A 84 4.04 13.41 9.51
C LEU A 84 3.77 14.25 8.24
N THR A 85 2.62 14.05 7.62
CA THR A 85 2.24 14.72 6.37
C THR A 85 1.79 16.17 6.55
N GLN A 86 1.78 16.72 7.77
CA GLN A 86 1.60 18.17 7.98
C GLN A 86 2.81 18.95 7.50
N GLU A 87 4.02 18.46 7.77
CA GLU A 87 5.29 19.14 7.49
C GLU A 87 5.95 18.67 6.18
N PHE A 88 5.70 17.43 5.77
CA PHE A 88 6.34 16.80 4.63
C PHE A 88 5.35 16.45 3.52
N PHE A 89 5.80 16.56 2.26
CA PHE A 89 5.24 15.79 1.17
C PHE A 89 5.88 14.41 1.16
N MET A 90 5.05 13.38 0.97
CA MET A 90 5.50 12.00 0.83
C MET A 90 5.28 11.57 -0.61
N PHE A 91 6.36 11.24 -1.33
CA PHE A 91 6.31 10.80 -2.71
C PHE A 91 6.67 9.33 -2.82
N ALA A 92 5.88 8.53 -3.54
CA ALA A 92 6.26 7.17 -3.87
C ALA A 92 7.49 7.20 -4.80
N SER A 93 8.63 6.69 -4.33
CA SER A 93 9.86 6.60 -5.14
C SER A 93 9.90 5.30 -5.95
N CYS A 94 9.38 4.22 -5.39
CA CYS A 94 9.24 2.94 -6.08
C CYS A 94 8.13 2.10 -5.47
N SER A 95 7.61 1.17 -6.27
CA SER A 95 6.58 0.24 -5.86
C SER A 95 6.81 -1.11 -6.54
N GLU A 96 6.66 -2.19 -5.78
CA GLU A 96 6.73 -3.56 -6.25
C GLU A 96 5.36 -4.22 -6.06
N PHE A 97 4.93 -5.00 -7.04
CA PHE A 97 3.70 -5.79 -7.00
C PHE A 97 4.07 -7.25 -7.26
N VAL A 98 3.77 -8.12 -6.29
CA VAL A 98 3.91 -9.56 -6.43
C VAL A 98 2.51 -10.16 -6.51
N MET A 99 2.18 -10.76 -7.64
CA MET A 99 0.85 -11.33 -7.90
C MET A 99 0.93 -12.86 -7.86
N SER A 100 0.09 -13.48 -7.05
CA SER A 100 0.04 -14.94 -6.95
C SER A 100 -0.84 -15.55 -8.03
N ARG A 101 -0.69 -16.85 -8.28
CA ARG A 101 -1.53 -17.58 -9.24
C ARG A 101 -3.02 -17.54 -8.86
N ALA A 102 -3.32 -17.54 -7.56
CA ALA A 102 -4.67 -17.52 -7.02
C ALA A 102 -5.47 -16.28 -7.47
N LEU A 103 -4.79 -15.16 -7.76
CA LEU A 103 -5.41 -13.97 -8.32
C LEU A 103 -6.06 -14.22 -9.69
N TYR A 104 -5.59 -15.20 -10.46
CA TYR A 104 -6.11 -15.50 -11.80
C TYR A 104 -7.06 -16.71 -11.81
N GLU A 105 -7.31 -17.34 -10.66
CA GLU A 105 -8.22 -18.46 -10.55
C GLU A 105 -9.68 -18.00 -10.60
N LYS A 106 -10.50 -18.69 -11.39
CA LYS A 106 -11.91 -18.32 -11.62
C LYS A 106 -12.77 -18.37 -10.36
N ASN A 107 -12.52 -19.34 -9.48
CA ASN A 107 -13.34 -19.61 -8.30
C ASN A 107 -12.94 -18.75 -7.09
N THR A 108 -11.77 -18.11 -7.14
CA THR A 108 -11.29 -17.23 -6.08
C THR A 108 -12.07 -15.93 -6.11
N ARG A 109 -12.85 -15.68 -5.04
CA ARG A 109 -13.56 -14.41 -4.90
C ARG A 109 -12.58 -13.27 -4.65
N LYS A 110 -12.72 -12.20 -5.43
CA LYS A 110 -11.87 -11.01 -5.37
C LYS A 110 -12.60 -9.81 -4.79
N TRP A 111 -13.77 -10.05 -4.20
CA TRP A 111 -14.62 -9.06 -3.54
C TRP A 111 -15.45 -9.72 -2.43
N PRO A 112 -15.50 -9.12 -1.23
CA PRO A 112 -14.54 -8.15 -0.70
C PRO A 112 -13.17 -8.82 -0.48
N LEU A 113 -12.17 -8.03 -0.09
CA LEU A 113 -10.83 -8.53 0.22
C LEU A 113 -10.45 -8.18 1.66
N ASP A 114 -9.71 -9.06 2.30
CA ASP A 114 -9.03 -8.74 3.55
C ASP A 114 -7.64 -8.16 3.20
N MET A 115 -7.24 -7.08 3.85
CA MET A 115 -5.95 -6.42 3.66
C MET A 115 -5.19 -6.40 4.97
N LYS A 116 -3.89 -6.67 4.90
CA LYS A 116 -2.93 -6.39 5.98
C LYS A 116 -1.93 -5.34 5.52
N PHE A 117 -1.85 -4.23 6.24
CA PHE A 117 -0.93 -3.13 5.98
C PHE A 117 0.14 -3.07 7.05
N THR A 118 1.40 -3.23 6.69
CA THR A 118 2.51 -3.41 7.64
C THR A 118 3.64 -2.43 7.36
N LEU A 119 4.26 -1.93 8.42
CA LEU A 119 5.49 -1.15 8.34
C LEU A 119 6.63 -2.03 7.82
N GLY A 120 7.20 -1.66 6.67
CA GLY A 120 8.33 -2.35 6.07
C GLY A 120 9.66 -1.88 6.64
N ASN A 121 9.98 -0.60 6.50
CA ASN A 121 11.26 -0.04 6.94
C ASN A 121 11.15 1.47 7.16
N VAL A 122 11.97 2.03 8.06
CA VAL A 122 12.13 3.48 8.22
C VAL A 122 13.60 3.85 8.02
N GLY A 123 13.87 4.51 6.90
CA GLY A 123 15.17 5.11 6.58
C GLY A 123 15.25 6.56 7.07
N ALA A 124 16.38 7.22 6.79
CA ALA A 124 16.57 8.62 7.21
C ALA A 124 15.57 9.59 6.54
N CYS A 125 15.29 9.41 5.25
CA CYS A 125 14.40 10.26 4.45
C CYS A 125 13.32 9.46 3.73
N SER A 126 13.01 8.24 4.20
CA SER A 126 12.09 7.35 3.51
C SER A 126 11.41 6.34 4.42
N VAL A 127 10.23 5.89 3.99
CA VAL A 127 9.40 4.91 4.69
C VAL A 127 8.97 3.85 3.68
N ALA A 128 9.25 2.58 3.98
CA ALA A 128 8.74 1.44 3.23
C ALA A 128 7.51 0.88 3.94
N THR A 129 6.47 0.53 3.19
CA THR A 129 5.28 -0.17 3.71
C THR A 129 4.89 -1.31 2.78
N THR A 130 4.17 -2.29 3.31
CA THR A 130 3.69 -3.47 2.56
C THR A 130 2.21 -3.66 2.79
N CYS A 131 1.45 -3.84 1.71
CA CYS A 131 0.04 -4.18 1.72
C CYS A 131 -0.13 -5.58 1.14
N ASP A 132 -0.61 -6.53 1.94
CA ASP A 132 -0.98 -7.87 1.49
C ASP A 132 -2.50 -7.95 1.34
N PHE A 133 -2.98 -8.50 0.22
CA PHE A 133 -4.40 -8.59 -0.10
C PHE A 133 -4.83 -10.06 -0.24
N PHE A 134 -5.84 -10.46 0.52
CA PHE A 134 -6.30 -11.83 0.65
C PHE A 134 -7.75 -11.97 0.18
N ALA A 135 -8.06 -13.11 -0.44
CA ALA A 135 -9.45 -13.54 -0.50
C ALA A 135 -9.96 -13.82 0.92
N LEU A 136 -11.27 -13.68 1.15
CA LEU A 136 -11.85 -13.92 2.47
C LEU A 136 -11.53 -15.33 2.97
N GLY A 137 -10.93 -15.42 4.15
CA GLY A 137 -10.50 -16.69 4.76
C GLY A 137 -9.32 -17.37 4.04
N GLY A 138 -8.70 -16.72 3.07
CA GLY A 138 -7.48 -17.20 2.41
C GLY A 138 -6.26 -16.97 3.29
N SER A 139 -5.33 -17.92 3.29
CA SER A 139 -4.06 -17.83 4.01
C SER A 139 -2.95 -17.16 3.20
N GLU A 140 -3.06 -17.19 1.88
CA GLU A 140 -2.05 -16.66 0.95
C GLU A 140 -2.56 -15.39 0.27
N PRO A 141 -1.70 -14.37 0.07
CA PRO A 141 -2.10 -13.17 -0.62
C PRO A 141 -2.38 -13.44 -2.10
N LEU A 142 -3.45 -12.85 -2.62
CA LEU A 142 -3.71 -12.72 -4.04
C LEU A 142 -2.65 -11.82 -4.68
N TRP A 143 -2.30 -10.72 -4.01
CA TRP A 143 -1.13 -9.94 -4.34
C TRP A 143 -0.60 -9.19 -3.12
N THR A 144 0.67 -8.83 -3.20
CA THR A 144 1.38 -7.98 -2.26
C THR A 144 1.85 -6.73 -2.97
N ASN A 145 1.68 -5.56 -2.34
CA ASN A 145 2.23 -4.30 -2.79
C ASN A 145 3.21 -3.73 -1.75
N THR A 146 4.50 -3.67 -2.09
CA THR A 146 5.50 -2.96 -1.29
C THR A 146 5.76 -1.60 -1.91
N ASN A 147 5.74 -0.54 -1.11
CA ASN A 147 5.93 0.83 -1.57
C ASN A 147 6.99 1.55 -0.74
N GLN A 148 7.94 2.21 -1.39
CA GLN A 148 8.86 3.15 -0.77
C GLN A 148 8.33 4.58 -0.99
N ALA A 149 8.15 5.33 0.09
CA ALA A 149 7.91 6.76 0.05
C ALA A 149 9.15 7.53 0.53
N VAL A 150 9.41 8.69 -0.06
CA VAL A 150 10.48 9.62 0.35
C VAL A 150 9.88 10.93 0.85
N SER A 151 10.54 11.55 1.84
CA SER A 151 10.11 12.80 2.44
C SER A 151 10.74 14.02 1.77
N VAL A 152 9.90 15.00 1.44
CA VAL A 152 10.28 16.32 0.91
C VAL A 152 9.69 17.38 1.83
N ASP A 153 10.52 18.27 2.35
CA ASP A 153 10.05 19.35 3.22
C ASP A 153 9.15 20.32 2.44
N LYS A 154 7.97 20.65 2.99
CA LYS A 154 6.98 21.45 2.26
C LYS A 154 7.41 22.89 2.01
N LYS A 155 8.24 23.46 2.88
CA LYS A 155 8.67 24.86 2.81
C LYS A 155 9.78 25.03 1.78
N THR A 156 10.82 24.22 1.89
CA THR A 156 12.03 24.27 1.06
C THR A 156 11.87 23.52 -0.26
N ARG A 157 10.92 22.59 -0.35
CA ARG A 157 10.72 21.69 -1.50
C ARG A 157 11.94 20.80 -1.80
N MET A 158 12.81 20.60 -0.81
CA MET A 158 14.00 19.77 -0.92
C MET A 158 13.80 18.42 -0.22
N PRO A 159 14.51 17.35 -0.67
CA PRO A 159 14.58 16.12 0.09
C PRO A 159 15.02 16.40 1.52
N ALA A 160 14.29 15.88 2.49
CA ALA A 160 14.52 16.17 3.88
C ALA A 160 14.49 14.90 4.72
N ARG A 161 15.27 14.89 5.80
CA ARG A 161 15.24 13.82 6.79
C ARG A 161 13.90 13.83 7.52
N LEU A 162 13.38 12.63 7.84
CA LEU A 162 12.23 12.46 8.71
C LEU A 162 12.51 13.07 10.10
N PRO A 163 11.47 13.55 10.80
CA PRO A 163 11.65 14.20 12.09
C PRO A 163 12.11 13.19 13.15
N ASP A 164 12.87 13.66 14.15
CA ASP A 164 13.51 12.79 15.14
C ASP A 164 12.48 11.94 15.90
N TRP A 165 11.35 12.52 16.31
CA TRP A 165 10.29 11.79 17.00
C TRP A 165 9.78 10.57 16.21
N PHE A 166 9.73 10.66 14.88
CA PHE A 166 9.25 9.58 14.02
C PHE A 166 10.30 8.48 13.92
N LEU A 167 11.56 8.87 13.74
CA LEU A 167 12.69 7.94 13.66
C LEU A 167 12.88 7.20 14.99
N GLU A 168 12.82 7.90 16.12
CA GLU A 168 12.93 7.30 17.45
C GLU A 168 11.80 6.30 17.72
N LYS A 169 10.57 6.61 17.28
CA LYS A 169 9.40 5.75 17.50
C LYS A 169 9.39 4.48 16.64
N TYR A 170 9.85 4.55 15.40
CA TYR A 170 9.63 3.49 14.40
C TYR A 170 10.89 2.83 13.82
N ARG A 171 12.09 3.36 14.10
CA ARG A 171 13.34 2.75 13.64
C ARG A 171 13.46 1.31 14.15
N GLY A 172 13.76 0.39 13.24
CA GLY A 172 13.92 -1.03 13.55
C GLY A 172 12.62 -1.79 13.86
N LYS A 173 11.45 -1.14 13.83
CA LYS A 173 10.15 -1.82 14.04
C LYS A 173 9.59 -2.47 12.78
N GLY A 174 10.14 -2.16 11.60
CA GLY A 174 9.66 -2.68 10.34
C GLY A 174 10.09 -4.14 10.07
N HIS A 175 9.32 -4.84 9.24
CA HIS A 175 9.59 -6.26 8.89
C HIS A 175 10.72 -6.46 7.87
N MET A 176 11.14 -5.39 7.20
CA MET A 176 12.19 -5.41 6.20
C MET A 176 13.50 -4.87 6.78
N ASP A 177 14.59 -5.60 6.56
CA ASP A 177 15.95 -5.21 6.97
C ASP A 177 16.38 -3.86 6.38
N ARG A 178 15.88 -3.54 5.18
CA ARG A 178 16.16 -2.30 4.44
C ARG A 178 14.94 -1.84 3.67
N GLY A 179 14.95 -0.58 3.22
CA GLY A 179 13.95 -0.05 2.31
C GLY A 179 13.89 -0.82 0.98
N LEU A 180 12.80 -0.66 0.25
CA LEU A 180 12.64 -1.25 -1.07
C LEU A 180 13.61 -0.60 -2.06
N ILE A 181 14.49 -1.41 -2.64
CA ILE A 181 15.44 -1.00 -3.68
C ILE A 181 15.08 -1.77 -4.94
N VAL A 182 14.50 -1.07 -5.93
CA VAL A 182 14.30 -1.64 -7.26
C VAL A 182 15.66 -1.67 -7.93
N LYS A 183 16.19 -2.89 -8.13
CA LYS A 183 17.45 -3.06 -8.84
C LYS A 183 17.28 -2.60 -10.29
N PRO A 184 18.32 -1.98 -10.89
CA PRO A 184 18.35 -1.79 -12.33
C PRO A 184 18.09 -3.13 -13.03
N PHE A 185 17.22 -3.13 -14.04
CA PHE A 185 17.04 -4.29 -14.89
C PHE A 185 18.24 -4.40 -15.83
N ASP A 186 18.83 -5.58 -15.93
CA ASP A 186 19.84 -5.85 -16.95
C ASP A 186 19.18 -5.68 -18.33
N ARG A 187 19.65 -4.69 -19.09
CA ARG A 187 19.12 -4.46 -20.44
C ARG A 187 19.45 -5.69 -21.29
N PRO A 188 18.45 -6.37 -21.89
CA PRO A 188 18.75 -7.49 -22.77
C PRO A 188 19.60 -7.01 -23.95
N THR A 189 20.63 -7.77 -24.29
CA THR A 189 21.52 -7.48 -25.43
C THR A 189 20.80 -7.54 -26.78
N ALA A 190 19.69 -8.26 -26.85
CA ALA A 190 18.79 -8.30 -28.00
C ALA A 190 17.33 -8.15 -27.53
N THR A 191 16.60 -7.19 -28.09
CA THR A 191 15.14 -7.08 -27.95
C THR A 191 14.50 -7.53 -29.25
N TYR A 192 13.54 -8.45 -29.19
CA TYR A 192 12.75 -8.82 -30.36
C TYR A 192 11.93 -7.60 -30.83
N ALA A 193 12.29 -7.04 -31.98
CA ALA A 193 11.45 -6.08 -32.69
C ALA A 193 10.60 -6.88 -33.67
N HIS A 194 9.27 -6.87 -33.49
CA HIS A 194 8.38 -7.38 -34.53
C HIS A 194 8.67 -6.57 -35.81
N PRO A 195 8.95 -7.21 -36.96
CA PRO A 195 9.10 -6.47 -38.20
C PRO A 195 7.80 -5.70 -38.43
N SER A 196 7.88 -4.37 -38.49
CA SER A 196 6.80 -3.58 -39.04
C SER A 196 6.70 -3.98 -40.50
N VAL A 197 5.65 -4.71 -40.87
CA VAL A 197 5.34 -4.98 -42.27
C VAL A 197 4.97 -3.63 -42.87
N GLY A 198 5.95 -2.98 -43.49
CA GLY A 198 5.73 -1.78 -44.29
C GLY A 198 4.91 -2.18 -45.51
N THR A 199 3.59 -1.98 -45.44
CA THR A 199 2.76 -1.89 -46.63
C THR A 199 3.19 -0.63 -47.39
N ARG A 200 4.00 -0.82 -48.43
CA ARG A 200 4.11 0.13 -49.53
C ARG A 200 2.86 0.03 -50.41
#